data_AF-A0A3N5UVP4-F1
#
_entry.id   AF-A0A3N5UVP4-F1
#
_cell.length_a   1.000
_cell.length_b   1.000
_cell.length_c   1.000
_cell.angle_alpha   90.00
_cell.angle_beta   90.00
_cell.angle_gamma   90.00
#
_symmetry.space_group_name_H-M   'P 1'
#
loop_
_entity.id
_entity.type
_entity.pdbx_description
1 polymer ?
#
loop_
_entity_poly.entity_id
_entity_poly.type
_entity_poly.pdbx_seq_one_letter_code
_entity_poly.pdbx_strand_id
1 'polypeptide(L)'
;TTTITSAPTMLFDVFISVLLSEFQNVHTLCAERFMVPHVVSQAGFAACFVLQCAAENNSYTNCIGKHTQVQERSQVFFVHYRYGLVHLHFGGDFCCLGLEMRLTLCCPMTYCLRWSRVAIKGGPDPMQITSRGCRPITLVAILICLTAVPCVRGDSLVRENSAISVSLDAADGTMTILDKRTGERWVQKAVVRGTMAETTIGAHGITGLWRVSGFSVDTSMQIELDGDKPEFTVTLSAQRDMTSPLRYPLPFVTQAGTCLVIPMNEGISYPVDDASVGTQRLIAYGGHGICMPFWGATDGQRGYMAILETPDDAAILIARHDGKLCIMPEWDPQKGQFGYARKVRYVFLDKGGHVAMCKRYRSYARQTGLLKTLTDKRAVNPNVDLLIGAVNVWYRGKEPLGMVRDMKSRGIDRILWSNRASPEIIQAMNDLGGVLTSRYDIYQDLMDPNVVKEQLRSVHPDWTQAAWPADIMLDQRGDRRKGWEVRGKDGKMYPCAVLCDKQAVKYAAERVPAELKTHPYRCRFIDTTTAAPWRECYHPDHPMTRGESRRWKMELLRYMSQDVRLVTGSETGHDAAVPFVHYFEGMLSL
;
A
#
# COMPACT_ATOMS: atom_id res chain seq x y z
N THR A 1 44.34 -36.33 13.47
CA THR A 1 45.48 -36.89 12.69
C THR A 1 45.94 -35.85 11.68
N THR A 2 46.96 -35.13 12.12
CA THR A 2 47.95 -34.26 11.46
C THR A 2 48.16 -34.38 9.92
N THR A 3 48.05 -33.25 9.20
CA THR A 3 49.07 -32.59 8.31
C THR A 3 49.69 -33.32 7.07
N ILE A 4 50.33 -32.74 6.03
CA ILE A 4 50.50 -31.39 5.38
C ILE A 4 51.22 -31.65 4.00
N THR A 5 51.25 -30.68 3.05
CA THR A 5 52.11 -30.62 1.80
C THR A 5 51.87 -31.69 0.70
N SER A 6 52.30 -31.54 -0.58
CA SER A 6 52.91 -30.42 -1.36
C SER A 6 52.67 -30.61 -2.88
N ALA A 7 52.91 -29.56 -3.68
CA ALA A 7 52.93 -29.62 -5.16
C ALA A 7 54.22 -30.24 -5.75
N PRO A 8 54.26 -30.49 -7.08
CA PRO A 8 55.27 -29.84 -7.91
C PRO A 8 54.70 -29.19 -9.20
N THR A 9 55.57 -28.82 -10.16
CA THR A 9 55.38 -27.70 -11.10
C THR A 9 55.87 -28.03 -12.54
N MET A 10 55.59 -27.12 -13.50
CA MET A 10 56.22 -27.00 -14.86
C MET A 10 55.79 -28.03 -15.93
N LEU A 11 55.86 -27.79 -17.25
CA LEU A 11 55.78 -26.59 -18.13
C LEU A 11 55.71 -27.09 -19.59
N PHE A 12 55.06 -26.36 -20.52
CA PHE A 12 55.55 -26.08 -21.90
C PHE A 12 54.57 -25.16 -22.67
N ASP A 13 55.12 -24.30 -23.54
CA ASP A 13 54.41 -23.25 -24.29
C ASP A 13 54.09 -23.62 -25.76
N VAL A 14 53.27 -22.80 -26.45
CA VAL A 14 53.64 -22.01 -27.67
C VAL A 14 52.39 -21.44 -28.40
N PHE A 15 52.39 -20.12 -28.65
CA PHE A 15 51.78 -19.26 -29.72
C PHE A 15 50.54 -19.75 -30.54
N ILE A 16 49.58 -18.90 -30.94
CA ILE A 16 49.69 -17.71 -31.86
C ILE A 16 48.59 -16.66 -31.56
N SER A 17 48.75 -15.42 -32.06
CA SER A 17 47.91 -14.24 -31.77
C SER A 17 47.40 -13.45 -33.01
N VAL A 18 46.21 -12.85 -32.88
CA VAL A 18 45.76 -11.54 -33.47
C VAL A 18 45.40 -11.48 -34.98
N LEU A 19 44.69 -10.38 -35.34
CA LEU A 19 44.12 -9.93 -36.63
C LEU A 19 42.69 -10.47 -36.93
N LEU A 20 41.72 -9.68 -37.44
CA LEU A 20 41.68 -8.22 -37.69
C LEU A 20 40.21 -7.70 -37.67
N SER A 21 40.04 -6.38 -37.72
CA SER A 21 38.76 -5.66 -37.71
C SER A 21 38.55 -4.80 -38.98
N GLU A 22 37.29 -4.43 -39.22
CA GLU A 22 36.81 -3.42 -40.19
C GLU A 22 36.99 -3.67 -41.69
N PHE A 23 35.93 -3.37 -42.47
CA PHE A 23 36.02 -2.37 -43.54
C PHE A 23 34.65 -1.72 -43.83
N GLN A 24 34.70 -0.50 -44.40
CA GLN A 24 33.58 0.43 -44.61
C GLN A 24 33.71 1.07 -46.03
N ASN A 25 32.90 2.00 -46.56
CA ASN A 25 31.72 2.77 -46.13
C ASN A 25 31.02 3.37 -47.39
N VAL A 26 29.95 4.18 -47.23
CA VAL A 26 29.63 5.38 -48.06
C VAL A 26 29.06 5.13 -49.49
N HIS A 27 28.15 5.91 -50.11
CA HIS A 27 27.52 7.25 -49.87
C HIS A 27 25.98 7.20 -50.26
N THR A 28 25.10 8.22 -50.35
CA THR A 28 25.09 9.71 -50.32
C THR A 28 23.72 10.22 -49.77
N LEU A 29 23.42 11.53 -49.80
CA LEU A 29 22.07 12.12 -49.62
C LEU A 29 21.56 12.76 -50.95
N CYS A 30 20.23 12.97 -51.08
CA CYS A 30 19.60 14.31 -51.20
C CYS A 30 18.10 14.31 -51.61
N ALA A 31 17.37 15.33 -51.13
CA ALA A 31 16.07 15.85 -51.64
C ALA A 31 14.84 14.90 -51.64
N GLU A 32 13.56 15.35 -51.64
CA GLU A 32 12.96 16.69 -51.51
C GLU A 32 11.53 16.59 -50.90
N ARG A 33 10.89 17.73 -50.56
CA ARG A 33 9.46 17.80 -50.16
C ARG A 33 8.62 18.39 -51.29
N PHE A 34 7.41 17.88 -51.53
CA PHE A 34 6.18 18.70 -51.69
C PHE A 34 4.90 17.85 -51.54
N MET A 35 3.71 18.47 -51.62
CA MET A 35 2.40 17.92 -51.21
C MET A 35 1.23 18.64 -51.93
N VAL A 36 -0.03 18.31 -51.61
CA VAL A 36 -1.32 18.91 -52.08
C VAL A 36 -1.59 18.84 -53.60
N PRO A 37 -2.80 19.14 -54.13
CA PRO A 37 -4.07 19.63 -53.53
C PRO A 37 -5.25 18.62 -53.69
N HIS A 38 -6.51 18.84 -53.26
CA HIS A 38 -7.30 20.02 -52.82
C HIS A 38 -7.90 19.76 -51.39
N VAL A 39 -8.94 20.40 -50.79
CA VAL A 39 -10.06 21.26 -51.27
C VAL A 39 -10.47 22.32 -50.23
N VAL A 40 -11.21 23.33 -50.72
CA VAL A 40 -12.02 24.38 -50.06
C VAL A 40 -13.16 23.75 -49.20
N SER A 41 -13.76 24.33 -48.15
CA SER A 41 -13.93 25.72 -47.69
C SER A 41 -14.31 25.76 -46.17
N GLN A 42 -14.53 26.87 -45.44
CA GLN A 42 -14.49 28.31 -45.76
C GLN A 42 -13.90 29.13 -44.57
N ALA A 43 -14.61 30.11 -43.96
CA ALA A 43 -14.12 30.93 -42.84
C ALA A 43 -15.25 31.54 -41.97
N GLY A 44 -14.94 31.88 -40.70
CA GLY A 44 -15.79 32.64 -39.78
C GLY A 44 -15.02 33.05 -38.51
N PHE A 45 -14.97 34.35 -38.20
CA PHE A 45 -14.14 34.93 -37.13
C PHE A 45 -14.97 35.25 -35.87
N ALA A 46 -14.47 34.87 -34.69
CA ALA A 46 -14.70 35.57 -33.42
C ALA A 46 -13.64 35.15 -32.39
N ALA A 47 -13.13 36.09 -31.59
CA ALA A 47 -12.23 35.81 -30.47
C ALA A 47 -12.57 36.70 -29.28
N CYS A 48 -12.61 36.13 -28.08
CA CYS A 48 -12.79 36.86 -26.82
C CYS A 48 -11.69 36.50 -25.83
N PHE A 49 -10.85 37.47 -25.50
CA PHE A 49 -10.12 37.49 -24.23
C PHE A 49 -11.02 38.12 -23.16
N VAL A 50 -11.00 37.57 -21.94
CA VAL A 50 -11.43 38.29 -20.73
C VAL A 50 -10.35 38.08 -19.67
N LEU A 51 -9.80 39.19 -19.18
CA LEU A 51 -8.80 39.23 -18.13
C LEU A 51 -9.04 40.53 -17.37
N GLN A 52 -9.50 40.47 -16.12
CA GLN A 52 -9.82 41.67 -15.36
C GLN A 52 -9.52 41.47 -13.87
N CYS A 53 -8.56 42.25 -13.37
CA CYS A 53 -8.40 42.50 -11.95
C CYS A 53 -9.19 43.76 -11.57
N ALA A 54 -9.82 43.75 -10.40
CA ALA A 54 -10.20 44.96 -9.67
C ALA A 54 -10.07 44.65 -8.17
N ALA A 55 -9.58 45.62 -7.41
CA ALA A 55 -9.50 45.54 -5.96
C ALA A 55 -10.01 46.87 -5.40
N GLU A 56 -10.88 46.81 -4.40
CA GLU A 56 -11.35 47.98 -3.66
C GLU A 56 -11.10 47.79 -2.17
N ASN A 57 -10.67 48.86 -1.51
CA ASN A 57 -10.47 48.89 -0.07
C ASN A 57 -11.78 49.22 0.64
N ASN A 58 -11.93 48.71 1.86
CA ASN A 58 -12.61 49.50 2.88
C ASN A 58 -11.92 49.31 4.23
N SER A 59 -11.74 50.41 4.95
CA SER A 59 -10.99 50.47 6.21
C SER A 59 -11.89 50.97 7.34
N TYR A 60 -11.60 50.62 8.59
CA TYR A 60 -11.77 51.55 9.73
C TYR A 60 -11.08 51.06 11.01
N THR A 61 -10.18 51.92 11.51
CA THR A 61 -9.74 52.13 12.92
C THR A 61 -9.37 50.96 13.86
N ASN A 62 -8.09 51.00 14.24
CA ASN A 62 -7.45 50.57 15.49
C ASN A 62 -8.31 50.61 16.78
N CYS A 63 -7.96 49.72 17.72
CA CYS A 63 -7.76 50.07 19.13
C CYS A 63 -6.48 49.37 19.65
N ILE A 64 -5.65 50.08 20.41
CA ILE A 64 -4.36 49.56 20.94
C ILE A 64 -4.46 49.35 22.45
N GLY A 65 -4.22 48.11 22.91
CA GLY A 65 -4.08 47.74 24.32
C GLY A 65 -2.72 47.10 24.58
N LYS A 66 -2.05 47.43 25.68
CA LYS A 66 -0.63 47.09 25.91
C LYS A 66 -0.41 45.67 26.46
N HIS A 67 0.67 45.06 25.97
CA HIS A 67 1.55 44.06 26.57
C HIS A 67 1.08 43.24 27.79
N THR A 68 1.18 41.91 27.65
CA THR A 68 1.98 41.09 28.58
C THR A 68 2.79 40.08 27.77
N GLN A 69 4.12 40.02 27.97
CA GLN A 69 4.92 38.90 27.44
C GLN A 69 4.83 37.71 28.41
N VAL A 70 4.49 36.54 27.88
CA VAL A 70 4.73 35.24 28.53
C VAL A 70 5.39 34.34 27.49
N GLN A 71 6.46 33.63 27.86
CA GLN A 71 7.20 32.77 26.94
C GLN A 71 6.38 31.53 26.56
N GLU A 72 6.06 31.38 25.28
CA GLU A 72 5.51 30.13 24.76
C GLU A 72 6.58 29.04 24.72
N ARG A 73 6.28 27.89 25.32
CA ARG A 73 7.00 26.62 25.13
C ARG A 73 6.02 25.49 24.85
N SER A 74 5.37 25.57 23.70
CA SER A 74 4.37 24.61 23.23
C SER A 74 4.95 23.78 22.08
N GLN A 75 5.48 22.59 22.38
CA GLN A 75 5.86 21.64 21.33
C GLN A 75 4.63 20.91 20.79
N VAL A 76 4.09 21.41 19.68
CA VAL A 76 3.13 20.70 18.84
C VAL A 76 3.92 20.03 17.70
N PHE A 77 3.90 18.70 17.64
CA PHE A 77 4.59 17.95 16.59
C PHE A 77 3.68 17.80 15.37
N PHE A 78 3.93 18.59 14.33
CA PHE A 78 3.40 18.34 13.00
C PHE A 78 4.32 17.37 12.24
N VAL A 79 3.73 16.32 11.65
CA VAL A 79 4.46 15.41 10.75
C VAL A 79 4.59 16.07 9.38
N HIS A 80 5.70 16.77 9.17
CA HIS A 80 6.07 17.27 7.84
C HIS A 80 6.98 16.27 7.12
N TYR A 81 6.41 15.49 6.21
CA TYR A 81 7.19 14.94 5.10
C TYR A 81 7.65 16.10 4.19
N ARG A 82 8.96 16.32 4.10
CA ARG A 82 9.58 17.10 3.03
C ARG A 82 10.74 16.31 2.43
N TYR A 83 10.79 16.32 1.10
CA TYR A 83 11.89 15.77 0.32
C TYR A 83 13.20 16.47 0.68
N GLY A 84 14.30 15.71 0.73
CA GLY A 84 15.59 16.23 1.15
C GLY A 84 16.20 17.20 0.14
N LEU A 85 16.66 18.36 0.62
CA LEU A 85 17.66 19.16 -0.09
C LEU A 85 19.06 18.69 0.29
N VAL A 86 19.92 18.47 -0.70
CA VAL A 86 21.36 18.25 -0.48
C VAL A 86 22.02 19.61 -0.26
N HIS A 87 22.49 19.87 0.95
CA HIS A 87 23.41 20.98 1.21
C HIS A 87 24.85 20.48 1.10
N LEU A 88 25.58 20.98 0.09
CA LEU A 88 27.04 20.86 0.01
C LEU A 88 27.67 21.90 0.93
N HIS A 89 28.64 21.48 1.75
CA HIS A 89 29.50 22.39 2.50
C HIS A 89 30.53 23.03 1.56
N PHE A 90 30.67 24.36 1.65
CA PHE A 90 31.86 25.08 1.24
C PHE A 90 32.40 25.88 2.43
N GLY A 91 33.68 25.69 2.73
CA GLY A 91 34.48 26.59 3.57
C GLY A 91 35.38 27.48 2.69
N GLY A 92 36.02 28.48 3.30
CA GLY A 92 36.95 29.38 2.62
C GLY A 92 38.30 28.73 2.23
N ASP A 93 39.28 29.48 1.72
CA ASP A 93 39.38 30.94 1.84
C ASP A 93 40.28 31.62 0.79
N PHE A 94 40.03 32.93 0.61
CA PHE A 94 40.94 34.03 0.16
C PHE A 94 41.57 34.13 -1.26
N CYS A 95 41.25 35.28 -1.89
CA CYS A 95 42.10 36.23 -2.65
C CYS A 95 42.66 35.98 -4.07
N CYS A 96 42.07 36.74 -5.01
CA CYS A 96 42.72 37.77 -5.86
C CYS A 96 43.95 37.44 -6.74
N LEU A 97 43.76 37.43 -8.07
CA LEU A 97 44.19 38.52 -8.98
C LEU A 97 43.87 38.20 -10.47
N GLY A 98 43.92 39.23 -11.33
CA GLY A 98 44.02 39.06 -12.80
C GLY A 98 42.75 39.36 -13.61
N LEU A 99 42.75 40.49 -14.32
CA LEU A 99 42.01 40.59 -15.58
C LEU A 99 42.87 39.97 -16.68
N GLU A 100 42.30 39.09 -17.51
CA GLU A 100 42.51 39.20 -18.96
C GLU A 100 41.32 38.61 -19.74
N MET A 101 40.82 39.35 -20.72
CA MET A 101 39.71 38.94 -21.58
C MET A 101 39.91 39.53 -22.98
N ARG A 102 40.40 38.71 -23.91
CA ARG A 102 40.64 39.08 -25.32
C ARG A 102 40.31 37.87 -26.23
N LEU A 103 39.34 38.02 -27.15
CA LEU A 103 39.49 38.38 -28.59
C LEU A 103 39.93 37.17 -29.46
N THR A 104 39.35 36.85 -30.63
CA THR A 104 38.17 37.35 -31.39
C THR A 104 37.64 36.18 -32.28
N LEU A 105 36.49 36.22 -32.98
CA LEU A 105 36.24 36.98 -34.22
C LEU A 105 34.73 37.07 -34.60
N CYS A 106 34.35 38.26 -35.10
CA CYS A 106 33.28 38.58 -36.07
C CYS A 106 31.84 38.00 -35.96
N CYS A 107 30.95 38.87 -35.46
CA CYS A 107 29.64 39.21 -36.08
C CYS A 107 29.89 40.16 -37.32
N PRO A 108 28.94 40.88 -37.98
CA PRO A 108 27.53 41.15 -37.65
C PRO A 108 26.47 41.22 -38.79
N MET A 109 25.19 41.22 -38.36
CA MET A 109 24.02 42.03 -38.78
C MET A 109 23.72 42.42 -40.26
N THR A 110 22.52 41.99 -40.68
CA THR A 110 21.32 42.82 -40.98
C THR A 110 21.39 43.99 -41.99
N TYR A 111 20.45 43.98 -42.95
CA TYR A 111 19.84 45.19 -43.50
C TYR A 111 18.30 45.01 -43.64
N CYS A 112 17.58 46.13 -43.78
CA CYS A 112 16.12 46.21 -43.88
C CYS A 112 15.73 47.29 -44.90
N LEU A 113 14.65 47.10 -45.69
CA LEU A 113 13.68 48.13 -46.11
C LEU A 113 12.66 47.69 -47.19
N ARG A 114 11.41 48.16 -46.99
CA ARG A 114 10.37 48.54 -47.99
C ARG A 114 9.64 47.51 -48.88
N TRP A 115 8.38 47.89 -49.15
CA TRP A 115 7.42 47.28 -50.08
C TRP A 115 7.58 47.81 -51.51
N SER A 116 7.08 47.06 -52.50
CA SER A 116 6.12 47.56 -53.52
C SER A 116 5.48 46.42 -54.31
N ARG A 117 4.29 46.67 -54.89
CA ARG A 117 3.57 45.71 -55.77
C ARG A 117 4.06 45.83 -57.22
N VAL A 118 4.21 44.70 -57.90
CA VAL A 118 3.96 44.57 -59.36
C VAL A 118 3.25 43.23 -59.59
N ALA A 119 2.26 43.22 -60.48
CA ALA A 119 1.61 42.00 -60.97
C ALA A 119 1.53 42.07 -62.50
N ILE A 120 1.71 40.94 -63.20
CA ILE A 120 1.27 40.79 -64.60
C ILE A 120 1.15 39.29 -64.99
N LYS A 121 -0.04 38.98 -65.53
CA LYS A 121 -0.43 37.95 -66.51
C LYS A 121 0.43 36.69 -66.71
N GLY A 122 -0.21 35.53 -66.58
CA GLY A 122 -0.04 34.39 -67.48
C GLY A 122 -1.33 34.17 -68.30
N GLY A 123 -1.22 34.04 -69.62
CA GLY A 123 -2.33 33.69 -70.53
C GLY A 123 -2.29 32.20 -70.92
N PRO A 124 -3.33 31.67 -71.60
CA PRO A 124 -3.65 30.24 -71.53
C PRO A 124 -3.37 29.42 -72.80
N ASP A 125 -3.70 28.13 -72.65
CA ASP A 125 -4.18 27.16 -73.66
C ASP A 125 -3.18 26.27 -74.43
N PRO A 126 -3.63 25.05 -74.83
CA PRO A 126 -2.75 23.88 -74.94
C PRO A 126 -2.73 23.24 -76.34
N MET A 127 -1.97 22.14 -76.49
CA MET A 127 -2.08 21.27 -77.67
C MET A 127 -2.05 19.78 -77.31
N GLN A 128 -2.97 19.01 -77.88
CA GLN A 128 -2.99 17.55 -77.80
C GLN A 128 -2.02 16.93 -78.81
N ILE A 129 -1.37 15.82 -78.46
CA ILE A 129 -0.82 14.85 -79.41
C ILE A 129 -1.20 13.43 -78.95
N THR A 130 -1.43 12.52 -79.90
CA THR A 130 -2.09 11.23 -79.65
C THR A 130 -1.23 10.00 -80.02
N SER A 131 -1.66 8.86 -79.46
CA SER A 131 -1.71 7.53 -80.10
C SER A 131 -0.58 6.50 -79.90
N ARG A 132 -0.99 5.24 -80.14
CA ARG A 132 -0.21 4.02 -80.46
C ARG A 132 0.56 3.35 -79.31
N GLY A 133 -0.19 2.49 -78.62
CA GLY A 133 0.30 1.56 -77.61
C GLY A 133 1.07 0.33 -78.13
N CYS A 134 1.28 -0.63 -77.23
CA CYS A 134 1.92 -1.91 -77.51
C CYS A 134 1.28 -3.05 -76.68
N ARG A 135 1.79 -4.27 -76.81
CA ARG A 135 1.13 -5.53 -76.37
C ARG A 135 1.09 -5.74 -74.85
N PRO A 136 0.08 -6.45 -74.31
CA PRO A 136 0.04 -6.85 -72.90
C PRO A 136 1.07 -7.94 -72.59
N ILE A 137 1.67 -7.86 -71.40
CA ILE A 137 2.50 -8.92 -70.80
C ILE A 137 1.67 -9.63 -69.73
N THR A 138 1.55 -10.95 -69.82
CA THR A 138 0.81 -11.76 -68.84
C THR A 138 1.59 -11.83 -67.52
N LEU A 139 1.10 -11.13 -66.48
CA LEU A 139 1.65 -11.26 -65.13
C LEU A 139 1.19 -12.60 -64.50
N VAL A 140 2.13 -13.49 -64.20
CA VAL A 140 1.88 -14.68 -63.38
C VAL A 140 1.98 -14.28 -61.91
N ALA A 141 0.85 -14.17 -61.23
CA ALA A 141 0.81 -13.90 -59.79
C ALA A 141 1.11 -15.19 -59.01
N ILE A 142 2.31 -15.29 -58.42
CA ILE A 142 2.64 -16.37 -57.49
C ILE A 142 1.95 -16.10 -56.16
N LEU A 143 0.88 -16.85 -55.89
CA LEU A 143 0.16 -16.77 -54.62
C LEU A 143 0.94 -17.51 -53.53
N ILE A 144 1.73 -16.79 -52.74
CA ILE A 144 2.42 -17.37 -51.58
C ILE A 144 1.39 -17.60 -50.48
N CYS A 145 0.83 -18.81 -50.43
CA CYS A 145 0.03 -19.27 -49.32
C CYS A 145 0.89 -19.39 -48.06
N LEU A 146 0.90 -18.33 -47.24
CA LEU A 146 1.37 -18.38 -45.86
C LEU A 146 0.45 -19.32 -45.07
N THR A 147 0.76 -20.62 -45.09
CA THR A 147 0.19 -21.59 -44.17
C THR A 147 0.61 -21.19 -42.75
N ALA A 148 -0.36 -20.73 -41.96
CA ALA A 148 -0.14 -20.47 -40.56
C ALA A 148 0.20 -21.80 -39.87
N VAL A 149 1.50 -22.02 -39.63
CA VAL A 149 1.98 -23.12 -38.79
C VAL A 149 1.24 -23.00 -37.45
N PRO A 150 0.51 -24.05 -37.00
CA PRO A 150 -0.11 -24.01 -35.70
C PRO A 150 0.99 -23.84 -34.64
N CYS A 151 1.07 -22.66 -34.05
CA CYS A 151 1.86 -22.47 -32.85
C CYS A 151 1.27 -23.41 -31.80
N VAL A 152 2.05 -24.42 -31.40
CA VAL A 152 1.65 -25.40 -30.38
C VAL A 152 1.53 -24.64 -29.07
N ARG A 153 0.31 -24.17 -28.77
CA ARG A 153 -0.04 -23.65 -27.45
C ARG A 153 0.21 -24.79 -26.46
N GLY A 154 0.89 -24.48 -25.36
CA GLY A 154 1.00 -25.40 -24.24
C GLY A 154 -0.38 -25.83 -23.76
N ASP A 155 -0.48 -27.02 -23.18
CA ASP A 155 -1.74 -27.61 -22.75
C ASP A 155 -2.40 -26.76 -21.64
N SER A 156 -3.25 -25.81 -22.04
CA SER A 156 -3.95 -24.97 -21.08
C SER A 156 -5.04 -25.76 -20.38
N LEU A 157 -4.93 -25.80 -19.06
CA LEU A 157 -5.76 -26.60 -18.18
C LEU A 157 -7.02 -25.79 -17.86
N VAL A 158 -8.20 -26.28 -18.28
CA VAL A 158 -9.45 -25.52 -18.17
C VAL A 158 -10.43 -26.18 -17.19
N ARG A 159 -10.99 -25.39 -16.28
CA ARG A 159 -12.14 -25.74 -15.44
C ARG A 159 -13.17 -24.63 -15.40
N GLU A 160 -14.44 -25.01 -15.41
CA GLU A 160 -15.53 -24.05 -15.52
C GLU A 160 -16.81 -24.52 -14.82
N ASN A 161 -17.66 -23.54 -14.49
CA ASN A 161 -19.01 -23.72 -13.99
C ASN A 161 -20.00 -22.94 -14.90
N SER A 162 -21.22 -22.68 -14.42
CA SER A 162 -22.21 -21.88 -15.17
C SER A 162 -21.83 -20.40 -15.34
N ALA A 163 -21.00 -19.83 -14.45
CA ALA A 163 -20.72 -18.39 -14.39
C ALA A 163 -19.34 -17.99 -14.93
N ILE A 164 -18.30 -18.80 -14.74
CA ILE A 164 -16.91 -18.51 -15.14
C ILE A 164 -16.22 -19.74 -15.78
N SER A 165 -15.20 -19.46 -16.58
CA SER A 165 -14.22 -20.45 -17.07
C SER A 165 -12.81 -20.00 -16.69
N VAL A 166 -12.08 -20.85 -15.98
CA VAL A 166 -10.72 -20.62 -15.48
C VAL A 166 -9.76 -21.49 -16.28
N SER A 167 -8.88 -20.84 -17.04
CA SER A 167 -7.81 -21.43 -17.84
C SER A 167 -6.48 -21.12 -17.16
N LEU A 168 -5.65 -22.14 -16.93
CA LEU A 168 -4.28 -22.02 -16.45
C LEU A 168 -3.32 -22.38 -17.60
N ASP A 169 -2.31 -21.55 -17.84
CA ASP A 169 -1.20 -21.92 -18.73
C ASP A 169 -0.10 -22.61 -17.92
N ALA A 170 0.30 -23.81 -18.35
CA ALA A 170 1.33 -24.56 -17.66
C ALA A 170 2.75 -24.00 -17.89
N ALA A 171 2.96 -23.26 -18.99
CA ALA A 171 4.27 -22.75 -19.39
C ALA A 171 4.77 -21.58 -18.53
N ASP A 172 3.87 -20.79 -17.94
CA ASP A 172 4.23 -19.62 -17.09
C ASP A 172 3.39 -19.45 -15.81
N GLY A 173 2.39 -20.32 -15.58
CA GLY A 173 1.50 -20.25 -14.41
C GLY A 173 0.48 -19.10 -14.44
N THR A 174 0.29 -18.42 -15.57
CA THR A 174 -0.76 -17.40 -15.69
C THR A 174 -2.15 -18.01 -15.77
N MET A 175 -3.12 -17.35 -15.14
CA MET A 175 -4.53 -17.68 -15.31
C MET A 175 -5.24 -16.67 -16.22
N THR A 176 -6.10 -17.20 -17.11
CA THR A 176 -7.09 -16.44 -17.88
C THR A 176 -8.49 -16.84 -17.45
N ILE A 177 -9.28 -15.88 -17.00
CA ILE A 177 -10.66 -16.08 -16.54
C ILE A 177 -11.60 -15.44 -17.55
N LEU A 178 -12.55 -16.22 -18.06
CA LEU A 178 -13.69 -15.73 -18.83
C LEU A 178 -14.92 -15.66 -17.91
N ASP A 179 -15.51 -14.48 -17.76
CA ASP A 179 -16.83 -14.33 -17.15
C ASP A 179 -17.90 -14.59 -18.22
N LYS A 180 -18.62 -15.71 -18.07
CA LYS A 180 -19.63 -16.16 -19.04
C LYS A 180 -20.86 -15.26 -19.07
N ARG A 181 -21.05 -14.40 -18.05
CA ARG A 181 -22.20 -13.50 -17.91
C ARG A 181 -22.02 -12.19 -18.67
N THR A 182 -20.77 -11.76 -18.86
CA THR A 182 -20.41 -10.50 -19.55
C THR A 182 -19.60 -10.70 -20.84
N GLY A 183 -19.03 -11.89 -21.05
CA GLY A 183 -18.06 -12.18 -22.12
C GLY A 183 -16.65 -11.65 -21.84
N GLU A 184 -16.42 -11.07 -20.66
CA GLU A 184 -15.18 -10.37 -20.31
C GLU A 184 -14.05 -11.33 -19.94
N ARG A 185 -12.82 -10.97 -20.33
CA ARG A 185 -11.62 -11.78 -20.10
C ARG A 185 -10.62 -11.06 -19.20
N TRP A 186 -10.37 -11.63 -18.03
CA TRP A 186 -9.37 -11.20 -17.07
C TRP A 186 -8.12 -12.06 -17.27
N VAL A 187 -6.99 -11.45 -17.61
CA VAL A 187 -5.75 -12.15 -17.98
C VAL A 187 -4.65 -11.77 -16.99
N GLN A 188 -3.94 -12.76 -16.44
CA GLN A 188 -2.75 -12.54 -15.62
C GLN A 188 -1.49 -12.34 -16.47
N LYS A 189 -0.48 -11.66 -15.92
CA LYS A 189 0.83 -11.49 -16.56
C LYS A 189 1.93 -12.25 -15.83
N ALA A 190 2.79 -12.94 -16.60
CA ALA A 190 4.05 -13.47 -16.13
C ALA A 190 5.00 -12.33 -15.70
N VAL A 191 5.10 -12.12 -14.38
CA VAL A 191 5.96 -11.11 -13.73
C VAL A 191 7.07 -11.73 -12.87
N VAL A 192 7.01 -13.05 -12.67
CA VAL A 192 8.11 -13.89 -12.17
C VAL A 192 8.36 -15.00 -13.19
N ARG A 193 9.56 -15.59 -13.18
CA ARG A 193 9.85 -16.77 -14.01
C ARG A 193 9.50 -18.02 -13.22
N GLY A 194 8.51 -18.77 -13.68
CA GLY A 194 8.14 -20.06 -13.10
C GLY A 194 7.36 -20.91 -14.10
N THR A 195 7.13 -22.17 -13.77
CA THR A 195 6.35 -23.12 -14.57
C THR A 195 5.44 -23.96 -13.67
N MET A 196 4.35 -24.47 -14.22
CA MET A 196 3.56 -25.52 -13.58
C MET A 196 4.06 -26.89 -14.02
N ALA A 197 4.10 -27.84 -13.09
CA ALA A 197 4.43 -29.23 -13.36
C ALA A 197 3.45 -30.16 -12.64
N GLU A 198 3.46 -31.45 -13.01
CA GLU A 198 2.67 -32.50 -12.35
C GLU A 198 1.16 -32.14 -12.22
N THR A 199 0.66 -31.44 -13.24
CA THR A 199 -0.67 -30.85 -13.25
C THR A 199 -1.76 -31.88 -13.52
N THR A 200 -2.86 -31.80 -12.77
CA THR A 200 -4.03 -32.70 -12.91
C THR A 200 -5.32 -31.88 -12.86
N ILE A 201 -6.33 -32.27 -13.65
CA ILE A 201 -7.63 -31.59 -13.70
C ILE A 201 -8.71 -32.46 -13.05
N GLY A 202 -8.98 -32.23 -11.77
CA GLY A 202 -9.96 -32.97 -10.97
C GLY A 202 -11.42 -32.63 -11.31
N ALA A 203 -12.37 -33.11 -10.50
CA ALA A 203 -13.80 -32.85 -10.71
C ALA A 203 -14.21 -31.38 -10.46
N HIS A 204 -13.57 -30.71 -9.49
CA HIS A 204 -13.95 -29.37 -9.03
C HIS A 204 -12.85 -28.30 -9.22
N GLY A 205 -11.72 -28.67 -9.83
CA GLY A 205 -10.51 -27.85 -9.77
C GLY A 205 -9.33 -28.36 -10.59
N ILE A 206 -8.22 -27.61 -10.49
CA ILE A 206 -6.93 -27.89 -11.12
C ILE A 206 -5.87 -27.97 -10.02
N THR A 207 -5.06 -29.02 -10.00
CA THR A 207 -3.91 -29.17 -9.10
C THR A 207 -2.60 -29.19 -9.88
N GLY A 208 -1.47 -28.90 -9.22
CA GLY A 208 -0.12 -29.05 -9.77
C GLY A 208 0.94 -28.48 -8.84
N LEU A 209 2.22 -28.66 -9.20
CA LEU A 209 3.35 -28.03 -8.52
C LEU A 209 3.77 -26.76 -9.26
N TRP A 210 3.76 -25.62 -8.54
CA TRP A 210 4.29 -24.35 -9.00
C TRP A 210 5.78 -24.27 -8.67
N ARG A 211 6.62 -24.11 -9.71
CA ARG A 211 8.09 -24.05 -9.62
C ARG A 211 8.57 -22.66 -10.02
N VAL A 212 9.15 -21.89 -9.10
CA VAL A 212 9.64 -20.52 -9.37
C VAL A 212 11.17 -20.49 -9.45
N SER A 213 11.71 -19.88 -10.50
CA SER A 213 13.15 -19.74 -10.72
C SER A 213 13.77 -18.86 -9.62
N GLY A 214 14.77 -19.41 -8.92
CA GLY A 214 15.39 -18.76 -7.76
C GLY A 214 14.65 -18.96 -6.43
N PHE A 215 13.58 -19.75 -6.41
CA PHE A 215 12.86 -20.15 -5.20
C PHE A 215 13.09 -21.64 -4.94
N SER A 216 13.54 -22.01 -3.75
CA SER A 216 13.98 -23.39 -3.44
C SER A 216 12.84 -24.36 -3.07
N VAL A 217 11.58 -23.96 -3.28
CA VAL A 217 10.40 -24.68 -2.77
C VAL A 217 9.36 -24.84 -3.87
N ASP A 218 9.28 -26.05 -4.44
CA ASP A 218 8.13 -26.53 -5.19
C ASP A 218 6.87 -26.37 -4.32
N THR A 219 5.92 -25.58 -4.79
CA THR A 219 4.70 -25.25 -4.04
C THR A 219 3.51 -25.96 -4.66
N SER A 220 2.88 -26.87 -3.92
CA SER A 220 1.63 -27.51 -4.35
C SER A 220 0.51 -26.47 -4.41
N MET A 221 -0.14 -26.38 -5.55
CA MET A 221 -1.18 -25.42 -5.89
C MET A 221 -2.48 -26.16 -6.22
N GLN A 222 -3.60 -25.66 -5.69
CA GLN A 222 -4.95 -26.16 -5.92
C GLN A 222 -5.89 -25.00 -6.23
N ILE A 223 -6.44 -24.97 -7.44
CA ILE A 223 -7.47 -24.04 -7.92
C ILE A 223 -8.83 -24.74 -7.80
N GLU A 224 -9.82 -24.13 -7.15
CA GLU A 224 -11.16 -24.73 -6.94
C GLU A 224 -12.28 -23.74 -7.25
N LEU A 225 -13.32 -24.18 -7.97
CA LEU A 225 -14.51 -23.37 -8.25
C LEU A 225 -15.51 -23.45 -7.10
N ASP A 226 -16.07 -22.31 -6.68
CA ASP A 226 -17.07 -22.27 -5.61
C ASP A 226 -18.49 -22.54 -6.15
N GLY A 227 -18.74 -23.80 -6.51
CA GLY A 227 -20.01 -24.26 -7.09
C GLY A 227 -20.32 -23.51 -8.39
N ASP A 228 -21.49 -22.89 -8.46
CA ASP A 228 -21.94 -22.06 -9.59
C ASP A 228 -21.63 -20.56 -9.45
N LYS A 229 -20.88 -20.13 -8.42
CA LYS A 229 -20.55 -18.71 -8.25
C LYS A 229 -19.51 -18.25 -9.28
N PRO A 230 -19.46 -16.94 -9.62
CA PRO A 230 -18.35 -16.33 -10.35
C PRO A 230 -17.11 -16.17 -9.43
N GLU A 231 -16.70 -17.26 -8.78
CA GLU A 231 -15.69 -17.30 -7.73
C GLU A 231 -14.83 -18.57 -7.81
N PHE A 232 -13.54 -18.42 -7.52
CA PHE A 232 -12.64 -19.55 -7.32
C PHE A 232 -11.62 -19.24 -6.22
N THR A 233 -11.06 -20.28 -5.59
CA THR A 233 -9.94 -20.14 -4.64
C THR A 233 -8.68 -20.76 -5.19
N VAL A 234 -7.53 -20.16 -4.89
CA VAL A 234 -6.21 -20.79 -5.02
C VAL A 234 -5.66 -21.04 -3.63
N THR A 235 -5.34 -22.31 -3.35
CA THR A 235 -4.67 -22.76 -2.14
C THR A 235 -3.24 -23.19 -2.49
N LEU A 236 -2.25 -22.76 -1.71
CA LEU A 236 -0.83 -23.03 -1.88
C LEU A 236 -0.28 -23.74 -0.63
N SER A 237 0.54 -24.77 -0.81
CA SER A 237 1.10 -25.56 0.30
C SER A 237 2.49 -26.11 -0.02
N ALA A 238 3.39 -26.09 0.96
CA ALA A 238 4.66 -26.79 0.91
C ALA A 238 5.10 -27.22 2.32
N GLN A 239 5.97 -28.23 2.42
CA GLN A 239 6.53 -28.73 3.68
C GLN A 239 8.06 -28.54 3.73
N ARG A 240 8.49 -27.28 3.61
CA ARG A 240 9.89 -26.85 3.56
C ARG A 240 10.09 -25.47 4.20
N ASP A 241 11.33 -25.22 4.59
CA ASP A 241 11.90 -23.91 4.88
C ASP A 241 11.56 -22.90 3.78
N MET A 242 11.17 -21.68 4.17
CA MET A 242 10.88 -20.59 3.25
C MET A 242 11.65 -19.36 3.74
N THR A 243 12.62 -18.90 2.96
CA THR A 243 13.58 -17.84 3.35
C THR A 243 13.29 -16.49 2.69
N SER A 244 12.37 -16.45 1.72
CA SER A 244 11.91 -15.26 1.01
C SER A 244 10.40 -15.33 0.74
N PRO A 245 9.71 -14.21 0.45
CA PRO A 245 8.27 -14.23 0.22
C PRO A 245 7.88 -14.84 -1.14
N LEU A 246 6.84 -15.68 -1.17
CA LEU A 246 6.31 -16.27 -2.42
C LEU A 246 5.35 -15.30 -3.10
N ARG A 247 5.58 -15.03 -4.41
CA ARG A 247 4.72 -14.19 -5.26
C ARG A 247 3.85 -15.04 -6.19
N TYR A 248 2.68 -15.47 -5.71
CA TYR A 248 1.70 -16.21 -6.50
C TYR A 248 0.31 -16.22 -5.82
N PRO A 249 -0.83 -16.19 -6.54
CA PRO A 249 -0.99 -16.06 -8.00
C PRO A 249 -0.47 -14.75 -8.60
N LEU A 250 -0.40 -14.71 -9.92
CA LEU A 250 0.15 -13.60 -10.68
C LEU A 250 -0.84 -12.41 -10.76
N PRO A 251 -0.38 -11.17 -11.00
CA PRO A 251 -1.27 -10.03 -11.11
C PRO A 251 -2.14 -10.11 -12.37
N PHE A 252 -3.43 -9.81 -12.23
CA PHE A 252 -4.29 -9.51 -13.39
C PHE A 252 -3.90 -8.16 -14.01
N VAL A 253 -3.83 -8.13 -15.34
CA VAL A 253 -3.56 -6.90 -16.10
C VAL A 253 -4.74 -5.94 -15.99
N THR A 254 -4.47 -4.72 -15.55
CA THR A 254 -5.46 -3.64 -15.47
C THR A 254 -5.49 -2.79 -16.74
N GLN A 255 -6.61 -2.10 -16.98
CA GLN A 255 -6.84 -1.34 -18.22
C GLN A 255 -7.06 0.15 -17.95
N ALA A 256 -6.81 1.01 -18.95
CA ALA A 256 -7.08 2.44 -18.83
C ALA A 256 -8.57 2.67 -18.49
N GLY A 257 -8.85 3.62 -17.59
CA GLY A 257 -10.20 3.85 -17.06
C GLY A 257 -10.59 2.93 -15.89
N THR A 258 -9.77 1.94 -15.51
CA THR A 258 -9.96 1.21 -14.26
C THR A 258 -9.25 1.88 -13.07
N CYS A 259 -9.78 1.67 -11.87
CA CYS A 259 -9.13 2.01 -10.61
C CYS A 259 -8.87 0.75 -9.77
N LEU A 260 -7.75 0.73 -9.05
CA LEU A 260 -7.53 -0.22 -7.96
C LEU A 260 -8.43 0.13 -6.77
N VAL A 261 -8.86 -0.87 -6.01
CA VAL A 261 -9.62 -0.72 -4.76
C VAL A 261 -8.80 -1.36 -3.64
N ILE A 262 -8.32 -0.53 -2.70
CA ILE A 262 -7.35 -0.94 -1.69
C ILE A 262 -7.82 -0.49 -0.30
N PRO A 263 -8.12 -1.40 0.65
CA PRO A 263 -8.52 -1.05 2.00
C PRO A 263 -7.32 -0.70 2.89
N MET A 264 -6.49 0.25 2.42
CA MET A 264 -5.44 0.88 3.24
C MET A 264 -6.08 1.98 4.08
N ASN A 265 -5.91 1.91 5.40
CA ASN A 265 -6.74 2.65 6.36
C ASN A 265 -8.25 2.44 6.07
N GLU A 266 -9.06 3.49 5.99
CA GLU A 266 -10.50 3.37 5.61
C GLU A 266 -10.68 2.85 4.17
N GLY A 267 -9.90 3.37 3.23
CA GLY A 267 -9.84 2.91 1.84
C GLY A 267 -9.26 3.94 0.89
N ILE A 268 -8.55 3.49 -0.14
CA ILE A 268 -8.05 4.33 -1.24
C ILE A 268 -8.36 3.66 -2.59
N SER A 269 -8.72 4.49 -3.57
CA SER A 269 -8.92 4.10 -4.96
C SER A 269 -7.92 4.83 -5.85
N TYR A 270 -7.04 4.09 -6.54
CA TYR A 270 -6.02 4.66 -7.43
C TYR A 270 -6.37 4.40 -8.90
N PRO A 271 -6.49 5.44 -9.76
CA PRO A 271 -6.51 5.27 -11.22
C PRO A 271 -5.26 4.51 -11.66
N VAL A 272 -5.39 3.47 -12.48
CA VAL A 272 -4.25 2.58 -12.76
C VAL A 272 -3.12 3.24 -13.57
N ASP A 273 -3.38 4.41 -14.15
CA ASP A 273 -2.42 5.26 -14.85
C ASP A 273 -1.98 6.52 -14.06
N ASP A 274 -2.44 6.72 -12.83
CA ASP A 274 -1.89 7.76 -11.95
C ASP A 274 -0.39 7.53 -11.80
N ALA A 275 0.42 8.45 -12.33
CA ALA A 275 1.88 8.34 -12.39
C ALA A 275 2.58 8.62 -11.05
N SER A 276 1.89 9.21 -10.06
CA SER A 276 2.46 9.55 -8.76
C SER A 276 2.64 8.33 -7.84
N VAL A 277 1.84 7.28 -8.04
CA VAL A 277 1.84 6.08 -7.20
C VAL A 277 3.10 5.25 -7.46
N GLY A 278 4.05 5.26 -6.52
CA GLY A 278 5.21 4.37 -6.55
C GLY A 278 4.84 2.90 -6.33
N THR A 279 5.78 1.98 -6.56
CA THR A 279 5.66 0.58 -6.13
C THR A 279 5.51 0.55 -4.60
N GLN A 280 4.51 -0.16 -4.10
CA GLN A 280 4.17 -0.21 -2.66
C GLN A 280 3.93 -1.65 -2.22
N ARG A 281 4.32 -1.97 -0.98
CA ARG A 281 4.03 -3.24 -0.31
C ARG A 281 3.20 -2.97 0.94
N LEU A 282 2.00 -3.50 1.00
CA LEU A 282 1.08 -3.33 2.14
C LEU A 282 0.81 -4.68 2.80
N ILE A 283 1.13 -4.80 4.08
CA ILE A 283 0.93 -6.04 4.85
C ILE A 283 -0.55 -6.29 5.13
N ALA A 284 -0.98 -7.54 5.25
CA ALA A 284 -2.33 -7.93 5.68
C ALA A 284 -2.41 -8.28 7.18
N TYR A 285 -1.31 -8.06 7.91
CA TYR A 285 -1.14 -8.39 9.32
C TYR A 285 -0.87 -7.15 10.20
N GLY A 286 -1.51 -6.01 9.92
CA GLY A 286 -1.37 -4.77 10.69
C GLY A 286 -2.12 -3.59 10.08
N GLY A 287 -2.65 -2.69 10.91
CA GLY A 287 -3.52 -1.59 10.47
C GLY A 287 -2.88 -0.61 9.49
N HIS A 288 -1.57 -0.34 9.59
CA HIS A 288 -0.82 0.46 8.61
C HIS A 288 -0.48 -0.27 7.30
N GLY A 289 -1.14 -1.40 7.02
CA GLY A 289 -1.15 -2.05 5.71
C GLY A 289 -2.56 -2.03 5.12
N ILE A 290 -3.09 -3.19 4.74
CA ILE A 290 -4.51 -3.34 4.40
C ILE A 290 -5.32 -3.73 5.66
N CYS A 291 -6.17 -2.81 6.11
CA CYS A 291 -7.05 -2.97 7.29
C CYS A 291 -8.13 -4.04 7.13
N MET A 292 -8.40 -4.46 5.89
CA MET A 292 -9.23 -5.61 5.54
C MET A 292 -8.45 -6.48 4.53
N PRO A 293 -8.47 -7.83 4.65
CA PRO A 293 -7.67 -8.73 3.84
C PRO A 293 -8.24 -8.94 2.42
N PHE A 294 -8.45 -7.87 1.66
CA PHE A 294 -8.86 -7.93 0.25
C PHE A 294 -8.25 -6.79 -0.60
N TRP A 295 -8.30 -6.94 -1.93
CA TRP A 295 -8.09 -5.87 -2.90
C TRP A 295 -8.98 -6.08 -4.13
N GLY A 296 -9.01 -5.14 -5.06
CA GLY A 296 -9.65 -5.35 -6.37
C GLY A 296 -9.25 -4.31 -7.42
N ALA A 297 -9.85 -4.43 -8.61
CA ALA A 297 -9.79 -3.42 -9.68
C ALA A 297 -11.15 -3.34 -10.41
N THR A 298 -11.58 -2.14 -10.77
CA THR A 298 -12.92 -1.88 -11.35
C THR A 298 -12.92 -0.70 -12.32
N ASP A 299 -13.78 -0.74 -13.34
CA ASP A 299 -14.13 0.40 -14.21
C ASP A 299 -15.21 1.33 -13.61
N GLY A 300 -15.64 1.05 -12.37
CA GLY A 300 -16.79 1.70 -11.70
C GLY A 300 -18.08 0.87 -11.75
N GLN A 301 -18.17 -0.13 -12.62
CA GLN A 301 -19.26 -1.09 -12.72
C GLN A 301 -18.77 -2.53 -12.54
N ARG A 302 -17.94 -3.02 -13.45
CA ARG A 302 -17.37 -4.36 -13.48
C ARG A 302 -16.04 -4.41 -12.75
N GLY A 303 -15.58 -5.59 -12.40
CA GLY A 303 -14.28 -5.75 -11.76
C GLY A 303 -14.00 -7.14 -11.26
N TYR A 304 -12.78 -7.34 -10.77
CA TYR A 304 -12.43 -8.46 -9.91
C TYR A 304 -12.05 -7.95 -8.53
N MET A 305 -12.28 -8.78 -7.52
CA MET A 305 -11.64 -8.63 -6.21
C MET A 305 -10.97 -9.94 -5.80
N ALA A 306 -10.00 -9.85 -4.90
CA ALA A 306 -9.35 -10.98 -4.27
C ALA A 306 -9.40 -10.83 -2.75
N ILE A 307 -9.75 -11.90 -2.03
CA ILE A 307 -9.81 -11.97 -0.56
C ILE A 307 -8.73 -12.96 -0.10
N LEU A 308 -7.84 -12.54 0.78
CA LEU A 308 -6.88 -13.43 1.45
C LEU A 308 -7.65 -14.18 2.54
N GLU A 309 -7.95 -15.47 2.32
CA GLU A 309 -8.65 -16.28 3.34
C GLU A 309 -7.72 -16.61 4.53
N THR A 310 -6.40 -16.44 4.37
CA THR A 310 -5.38 -16.74 5.41
C THR A 310 -4.30 -15.63 5.52
N PRO A 311 -4.62 -14.42 6.02
CA PRO A 311 -3.79 -13.22 5.86
C PRO A 311 -2.57 -13.10 6.80
N ASP A 312 -2.43 -13.99 7.78
CA ASP A 312 -1.56 -13.79 8.95
C ASP A 312 -0.06 -13.60 8.65
N ASP A 313 0.46 -14.21 7.59
CA ASP A 313 1.75 -13.85 6.99
C ASP A 313 1.57 -13.54 5.48
N ALA A 314 0.69 -12.58 5.15
CA ALA A 314 0.44 -12.13 3.79
C ALA A 314 0.64 -10.62 3.61
N ALA A 315 0.90 -10.20 2.38
CA ALA A 315 0.93 -8.82 1.94
C ALA A 315 0.36 -8.71 0.51
N ILE A 316 0.13 -7.48 0.05
CA ILE A 316 -0.07 -7.17 -1.36
C ILE A 316 1.10 -6.32 -1.88
N LEU A 317 1.53 -6.61 -3.11
CA LEU A 317 2.48 -5.81 -3.86
C LEU A 317 1.73 -5.07 -4.97
N ILE A 318 1.68 -3.74 -4.84
CA ILE A 318 1.19 -2.81 -5.85
C ILE A 318 2.39 -2.43 -6.72
N ALA A 319 2.37 -2.78 -8.00
CA ALA A 319 3.48 -2.56 -8.93
C ALA A 319 2.97 -2.17 -10.32
N ARG A 320 3.81 -1.48 -11.12
CA ARG A 320 3.50 -1.19 -12.52
C ARG A 320 3.93 -2.31 -13.44
N HIS A 321 3.00 -2.77 -14.28
CA HIS A 321 3.28 -3.60 -15.43
C HIS A 321 2.66 -2.93 -16.66
N ASP A 322 3.45 -2.78 -17.72
CA ASP A 322 3.07 -2.08 -18.96
C ASP A 322 2.51 -0.65 -18.72
N GLY A 323 3.09 0.03 -17.72
CA GLY A 323 2.71 1.38 -17.27
C GLY A 323 1.53 1.44 -16.31
N LYS A 324 0.69 0.39 -16.24
CA LYS A 324 -0.51 0.35 -15.38
C LYS A 324 -0.24 -0.30 -14.03
N LEU A 325 -0.84 0.23 -12.97
CA LEU A 325 -0.79 -0.33 -11.62
C LEU A 325 -1.60 -1.64 -11.56
N CYS A 326 -0.96 -2.70 -11.11
CA CYS A 326 -1.56 -4.01 -10.85
C CYS A 326 -1.26 -4.44 -9.40
N ILE A 327 -1.99 -5.44 -8.88
CA ILE A 327 -1.78 -5.98 -7.54
C ILE A 327 -1.61 -7.51 -7.60
N MET A 328 -0.62 -8.03 -6.88
CA MET A 328 -0.44 -9.46 -6.61
C MET A 328 -0.27 -9.71 -5.09
N PRO A 329 -0.63 -10.88 -4.57
CA PRO A 329 -0.28 -11.26 -3.19
C PRO A 329 1.21 -11.61 -3.07
N GLU A 330 1.76 -11.35 -1.89
CA GLU A 330 3.00 -11.95 -1.40
C GLU A 330 2.72 -12.74 -0.12
N TRP A 331 3.31 -13.92 0.01
CA TRP A 331 3.21 -14.74 1.23
C TRP A 331 4.54 -14.75 1.96
N ASP A 332 4.57 -14.15 3.15
CA ASP A 332 5.75 -14.08 4.00
C ASP A 332 5.98 -15.44 4.72
N PRO A 333 7.25 -15.78 5.02
CA PRO A 333 7.54 -16.97 5.78
C PRO A 333 7.05 -16.87 7.23
N GLN A 334 6.49 -17.97 7.71
CA GLN A 334 6.13 -18.15 9.11
C GLN A 334 7.31 -18.80 9.84
N LYS A 335 8.02 -18.02 10.66
CA LYS A 335 9.21 -18.42 11.41
C LYS A 335 10.31 -19.09 10.57
N GLY A 336 10.46 -18.67 9.31
CA GLY A 336 11.40 -19.25 8.34
C GLY A 336 10.91 -20.51 7.62
N GLN A 337 9.63 -20.85 7.75
CA GLN A 337 8.96 -22.00 7.14
C GLN A 337 7.83 -21.56 6.21
N PHE A 338 7.43 -22.43 5.27
CA PHE A 338 6.20 -22.21 4.50
C PHE A 338 4.97 -22.09 5.43
N GLY A 339 4.95 -22.85 6.53
CA GLY A 339 3.91 -22.77 7.56
C GLY A 339 2.58 -23.40 7.12
N TYR A 340 1.47 -22.68 7.33
CA TYR A 340 0.14 -23.13 6.95
C TYR A 340 -0.15 -22.96 5.45
N ALA A 341 -1.19 -23.64 4.94
CA ALA A 341 -1.61 -23.53 3.54
C ALA A 341 -2.17 -22.13 3.21
N ARG A 342 -1.52 -21.41 2.29
CA ARG A 342 -1.84 -20.01 1.95
C ARG A 342 -3.00 -19.97 0.95
N LYS A 343 -4.08 -19.25 1.25
CA LYS A 343 -5.30 -19.28 0.45
C LYS A 343 -5.83 -17.90 0.08
N VAL A 344 -6.16 -17.73 -1.19
CA VAL A 344 -6.78 -16.53 -1.76
C VAL A 344 -8.04 -16.91 -2.57
N ARG A 345 -9.09 -16.10 -2.48
CA ARG A 345 -10.33 -16.23 -3.25
C ARG A 345 -10.44 -15.09 -4.24
N TYR A 346 -10.65 -15.38 -5.52
CA TYR A 346 -11.03 -14.39 -6.53
C TYR A 346 -12.55 -14.38 -6.74
N VAL A 347 -13.12 -13.20 -6.94
CA VAL A 347 -14.56 -12.97 -7.20
C VAL A 347 -14.69 -11.99 -8.36
N PHE A 348 -15.55 -12.30 -9.33
CA PHE A 348 -15.80 -11.47 -10.51
C PHE A 348 -17.18 -10.81 -10.44
N LEU A 349 -17.24 -9.50 -10.68
CA LEU A 349 -18.42 -8.67 -10.48
C LEU A 349 -18.85 -8.05 -11.82
N ASP A 350 -20.12 -8.28 -12.18
CA ASP A 350 -20.76 -7.82 -13.42
C ASP A 350 -21.27 -6.37 -13.35
N LYS A 351 -21.39 -5.80 -12.15
CA LYS A 351 -21.94 -4.46 -11.86
C LYS A 351 -21.68 -4.00 -10.41
N GLY A 352 -21.81 -2.69 -10.18
CA GLY A 352 -21.78 -2.09 -8.83
C GLY A 352 -20.39 -1.80 -8.23
N GLY A 353 -19.31 -2.09 -8.97
CA GLY A 353 -17.95 -1.62 -8.69
C GLY A 353 -17.44 -1.86 -7.27
N HIS A 354 -16.71 -0.88 -6.74
CA HIS A 354 -16.12 -0.95 -5.39
C HIS A 354 -17.17 -1.17 -4.28
N VAL A 355 -18.39 -0.63 -4.43
CA VAL A 355 -19.47 -0.85 -3.47
C VAL A 355 -19.85 -2.33 -3.42
N ALA A 356 -19.99 -2.97 -4.58
CA ALA A 356 -20.30 -4.40 -4.66
C ALA A 356 -19.16 -5.26 -4.05
N MET A 357 -17.89 -4.90 -4.25
CA MET A 357 -16.75 -5.54 -3.58
C MET A 357 -16.85 -5.44 -2.06
N CYS A 358 -17.10 -4.24 -1.53
CA CYS A 358 -17.27 -4.03 -0.08
C CYS A 358 -18.49 -4.78 0.49
N LYS A 359 -19.60 -4.92 -0.26
CA LYS A 359 -20.72 -5.79 0.15
C LYS A 359 -20.35 -7.27 0.09
N ARG A 360 -19.57 -7.72 -0.90
CA ARG A 360 -19.10 -9.12 -1.00
C ARG A 360 -18.16 -9.49 0.14
N TYR A 361 -17.20 -8.62 0.47
CA TYR A 361 -16.32 -8.78 1.63
C TYR A 361 -17.13 -8.76 2.94
N ARG A 362 -18.11 -7.86 3.11
CA ARG A 362 -19.02 -7.87 4.26
C ARG A 362 -19.80 -9.20 4.39
N SER A 363 -20.15 -9.84 3.26
CA SER A 363 -20.79 -11.16 3.27
C SER A 363 -19.82 -12.25 3.75
N TYR A 364 -18.56 -12.23 3.28
CA TYR A 364 -17.50 -13.10 3.78
C TYR A 364 -17.26 -12.91 5.28
N ALA A 365 -17.09 -11.67 5.75
CA ALA A 365 -16.90 -11.34 7.17
C ALA A 365 -18.10 -11.75 8.06
N ARG A 366 -19.32 -11.89 7.51
CA ARG A 366 -20.44 -12.52 8.22
C ARG A 366 -20.29 -14.05 8.28
N GLN A 367 -19.94 -14.67 7.15
CA GLN A 367 -19.75 -16.12 7.04
C GLN A 367 -18.62 -16.64 7.94
N THR A 368 -17.57 -15.84 8.15
CA THR A 368 -16.42 -16.15 9.03
C THR A 368 -16.54 -15.63 10.46
N GLY A 369 -17.68 -15.05 10.85
CA GLY A 369 -17.94 -14.59 12.22
C GLY A 369 -17.26 -13.28 12.66
N LEU A 370 -16.55 -12.59 11.77
CA LEU A 370 -15.92 -11.29 12.04
C LEU A 370 -16.95 -10.14 12.22
N LEU A 371 -18.11 -10.23 11.58
CA LEU A 371 -19.12 -9.17 11.61
C LEU A 371 -19.93 -9.16 12.90
N LYS A 372 -19.56 -8.27 13.84
CA LYS A 372 -20.35 -7.93 15.04
C LYS A 372 -20.73 -6.44 15.03
N THR A 373 -22.01 -6.13 15.11
CA THR A 373 -22.52 -4.74 15.00
C THR A 373 -22.41 -3.98 16.31
N LEU A 374 -22.55 -2.64 16.25
CA LEU A 374 -22.69 -1.81 17.45
C LEU A 374 -23.97 -2.11 18.23
N THR A 375 -25.04 -2.56 17.56
CA THR A 375 -26.29 -3.00 18.21
C THR A 375 -26.03 -4.21 19.10
N ASP A 376 -25.34 -5.23 18.58
CA ASP A 376 -25.01 -6.46 19.33
C ASP A 376 -24.10 -6.15 20.53
N LYS A 377 -23.16 -5.22 20.36
CA LYS A 377 -22.26 -4.76 21.43
C LYS A 377 -23.01 -3.96 22.50
N ARG A 378 -23.90 -3.04 22.10
CA ARG A 378 -24.72 -2.23 23.02
C ARG A 378 -25.69 -3.09 23.84
N ALA A 379 -26.17 -4.21 23.30
CA ALA A 379 -26.97 -5.19 24.05
C ALA A 379 -26.18 -5.89 25.18
N VAL A 380 -24.86 -6.00 25.06
CA VAL A 380 -23.96 -6.55 26.11
C VAL A 380 -23.46 -5.45 27.06
N ASN A 381 -23.15 -4.26 26.53
CA ASN A 381 -22.66 -3.12 27.30
C ASN A 381 -23.43 -1.83 26.92
N PRO A 382 -24.42 -1.41 27.73
CA PRO A 382 -25.20 -0.19 27.46
C PRO A 382 -24.38 1.09 27.35
N ASN A 383 -23.18 1.16 27.94
CA ASN A 383 -22.29 2.33 27.83
C ASN A 383 -21.84 2.61 26.38
N VAL A 384 -21.96 1.63 25.47
CA VAL A 384 -21.73 1.80 24.03
C VAL A 384 -22.69 2.84 23.42
N ASP A 385 -23.84 3.10 24.03
CA ASP A 385 -24.71 4.21 23.60
C ASP A 385 -24.02 5.57 23.77
N LEU A 386 -23.22 5.77 24.83
CA LEU A 386 -22.53 7.04 25.12
C LEU A 386 -21.49 7.42 24.06
N LEU A 387 -21.08 6.47 23.20
CA LEU A 387 -20.20 6.68 22.06
C LEU A 387 -20.93 7.23 20.82
N ILE A 388 -22.24 6.97 20.68
CA ILE A 388 -23.00 7.31 19.47
C ILE A 388 -23.24 8.82 19.43
N GLY A 389 -22.69 9.47 18.41
CA GLY A 389 -22.72 10.93 18.26
C GLY A 389 -21.75 11.69 19.18
N ALA A 390 -20.83 10.99 19.86
CA ALA A 390 -19.88 11.61 20.77
C ALA A 390 -18.69 12.25 20.06
N VAL A 391 -18.25 13.42 20.53
CA VAL A 391 -16.94 13.98 20.16
C VAL A 391 -15.83 13.29 20.97
N ASN A 392 -14.73 12.90 20.32
CA ASN A 392 -13.54 12.36 21.00
C ASN A 392 -12.64 13.53 21.45
N VAL A 393 -12.35 13.61 22.75
CA VAL A 393 -11.66 14.76 23.35
C VAL A 393 -10.36 14.33 24.03
N TRP A 394 -9.25 14.71 23.41
CA TRP A 394 -7.92 14.73 24.03
C TRP A 394 -7.60 16.14 24.53
N TYR A 395 -7.31 16.27 25.82
CA TYR A 395 -7.20 17.56 26.52
C TYR A 395 -5.95 17.60 27.40
N ARG A 396 -5.10 18.60 27.16
CA ARG A 396 -3.82 18.82 27.88
C ARG A 396 -3.86 20.02 28.85
N GLY A 397 -5.05 20.59 29.09
CA GLY A 397 -5.24 21.69 30.02
C GLY A 397 -5.45 21.23 31.47
N LYS A 398 -5.58 22.18 32.39
CA LYS A 398 -5.57 21.92 33.85
C LYS A 398 -6.94 21.61 34.46
N GLU A 399 -8.04 21.95 33.80
CA GLU A 399 -9.40 21.87 34.36
C GLU A 399 -10.32 20.92 33.57
N PRO A 400 -10.14 19.58 33.67
CA PRO A 400 -10.95 18.60 32.95
C PRO A 400 -12.46 18.79 33.11
N LEU A 401 -12.94 18.93 34.35
CA LEU A 401 -14.37 19.03 34.64
C LEU A 401 -14.95 20.39 34.21
N GLY A 402 -14.16 21.46 34.30
CA GLY A 402 -14.52 22.79 33.77
C GLY A 402 -14.70 22.74 32.24
N MET A 403 -13.75 22.12 31.53
CA MET A 403 -13.82 21.93 30.08
C MET A 403 -15.03 21.07 29.66
N VAL A 404 -15.32 19.97 30.35
CA VAL A 404 -16.54 19.17 30.07
C VAL A 404 -17.82 19.96 30.32
N ARG A 405 -17.88 20.80 31.36
CA ARG A 405 -19.05 21.66 31.64
C ARG A 405 -19.22 22.76 30.57
N ASP A 406 -18.14 23.37 30.11
CA ASP A 406 -18.17 24.37 29.03
C ASP A 406 -18.55 23.76 27.67
N MET A 407 -18.08 22.56 27.36
CA MET A 407 -18.54 21.81 26.18
C MET A 407 -20.06 21.53 26.25
N LYS A 408 -20.56 21.03 27.39
CA LYS A 408 -22.00 20.76 27.57
C LYS A 408 -22.85 22.04 27.55
N SER A 409 -22.39 23.16 28.12
CA SER A 409 -23.15 24.43 28.07
C SER A 409 -23.22 25.04 26.66
N ARG A 410 -22.34 24.63 25.75
CA ARG A 410 -22.36 24.95 24.31
C ARG A 410 -23.14 23.94 23.46
N GLY A 411 -23.83 22.97 24.07
CA GLY A 411 -24.65 21.97 23.38
C GLY A 411 -23.92 20.71 22.94
N ILE A 412 -22.70 20.44 23.43
CA ILE A 412 -21.99 19.18 23.17
C ILE A 412 -22.48 18.12 24.18
N ASP A 413 -23.60 17.47 23.87
CA ASP A 413 -24.27 16.56 24.80
C ASP A 413 -23.53 15.24 25.03
N ARG A 414 -22.90 14.68 23.99
CA ARG A 414 -22.19 13.39 24.00
C ARG A 414 -20.68 13.60 23.85
N ILE A 415 -19.90 13.10 24.81
CA ILE A 415 -18.44 13.32 24.89
C ILE A 415 -17.73 12.00 25.22
N LEU A 416 -16.81 11.56 24.36
CA LEU A 416 -15.79 10.57 24.70
C LEU A 416 -14.58 11.32 25.26
N TRP A 417 -14.34 11.18 26.57
CA TRP A 417 -13.24 11.84 27.24
C TRP A 417 -12.05 10.90 27.34
N SER A 418 -10.99 11.11 26.54
CA SER A 418 -9.89 10.14 26.37
C SER A 418 -8.70 10.34 27.33
N ASN A 419 -8.85 11.19 28.35
CA ASN A 419 -7.74 11.62 29.22
C ASN A 419 -7.88 11.09 30.65
N ARG A 420 -6.74 10.73 31.26
CA ARG A 420 -6.63 10.45 32.69
C ARG A 420 -7.15 11.64 33.54
N ALA A 421 -7.84 11.33 34.63
CA ALA A 421 -8.27 12.30 35.65
C ALA A 421 -8.28 11.64 37.04
N SER A 422 -8.56 12.40 38.10
CA SER A 422 -8.71 11.84 39.46
C SER A 422 -10.05 11.10 39.63
N PRO A 423 -10.18 10.17 40.60
CA PRO A 423 -11.42 9.46 40.92
C PRO A 423 -12.67 10.36 40.96
N GLU A 424 -12.56 11.49 41.65
CA GLU A 424 -13.66 12.43 41.92
C GLU A 424 -14.08 13.16 40.64
N ILE A 425 -13.10 13.49 39.79
CA ILE A 425 -13.33 14.15 38.50
C ILE A 425 -13.99 13.16 37.51
N ILE A 426 -13.54 11.90 37.47
CA ILE A 426 -14.15 10.86 36.63
C ILE A 426 -15.59 10.61 37.05
N GLN A 427 -15.85 10.52 38.36
CA GLN A 427 -17.19 10.35 38.90
C GLN A 427 -18.08 11.57 38.56
N ALA A 428 -17.60 12.80 38.81
CA ALA A 428 -18.34 14.01 38.46
C ALA A 428 -18.61 14.15 36.94
N MET A 429 -17.72 13.67 36.07
CA MET A 429 -17.97 13.58 34.63
C MET A 429 -19.03 12.54 34.30
N ASN A 430 -18.95 11.35 34.90
CA ASN A 430 -19.90 10.26 34.72
C ASN A 430 -21.34 10.66 35.11
N ASP A 431 -21.48 11.54 36.11
CA ASP A 431 -22.76 11.99 36.66
C ASP A 431 -23.39 13.17 35.89
N LEU A 432 -22.62 13.90 35.07
CA LEU A 432 -23.14 14.94 34.17
C LEU A 432 -23.99 14.41 33.01
N GLY A 433 -24.00 13.08 32.78
CA GLY A 433 -24.72 12.43 31.70
C GLY A 433 -24.11 12.67 30.31
N GLY A 434 -24.21 11.67 29.42
CA GLY A 434 -23.68 11.74 28.06
C GLY A 434 -22.14 11.69 27.93
N VAL A 435 -21.41 11.67 29.05
CA VAL A 435 -19.94 11.55 29.06
C VAL A 435 -19.51 10.09 29.22
N LEU A 436 -18.71 9.62 28.25
CA LEU A 436 -18.02 8.34 28.26
C LEU A 436 -16.57 8.56 28.72
N THR A 437 -16.31 8.30 30.00
CA THR A 437 -14.97 8.48 30.59
C THR A 437 -14.03 7.35 30.18
N SER A 438 -12.92 7.71 29.53
CA SER A 438 -11.88 6.82 29.00
C SER A 438 -10.50 7.30 29.44
N ARG A 439 -9.48 6.49 29.14
CA ARG A 439 -8.07 6.87 29.17
C ARG A 439 -7.25 6.03 28.20
N TYR A 440 -6.17 6.61 27.69
CA TYR A 440 -5.04 5.91 27.06
C TYR A 440 -4.52 4.75 27.94
N ASP A 441 -4.12 3.63 27.35
CA ASP A 441 -3.42 2.50 27.98
C ASP A 441 -2.62 1.73 26.91
N ILE A 442 -1.50 1.11 27.27
CA ILE A 442 -0.63 0.41 26.30
C ILE A 442 -0.03 -0.88 26.87
N TYR A 443 0.00 -1.92 26.04
CA TYR A 443 0.54 -3.25 26.35
C TYR A 443 1.55 -3.74 25.30
N GLN A 444 2.13 -2.82 24.51
CA GLN A 444 3.27 -3.10 23.63
C GLN A 444 4.59 -2.63 24.23
N ASP A 445 4.63 -1.45 24.87
CA ASP A 445 5.90 -0.77 25.13
C ASP A 445 6.40 -0.92 26.57
N LEU A 446 7.73 -1.13 26.68
CA LEU A 446 8.52 -1.07 27.91
C LEU A 446 9.97 -0.71 27.59
N MET A 447 10.74 -0.22 28.56
CA MET A 447 12.11 0.24 28.35
C MET A 447 13.14 -0.59 29.13
N ASP A 448 14.39 -0.54 28.67
CA ASP A 448 15.55 -1.06 29.40
C ASP A 448 15.74 -0.26 30.72
N PRO A 449 15.77 -0.89 31.91
CA PRO A 449 15.87 -0.19 33.19
C PRO A 449 17.12 0.69 33.34
N ASN A 450 18.22 0.37 32.66
CA ASN A 450 19.41 1.21 32.68
C ASN A 450 19.19 2.49 31.86
N VAL A 451 18.55 2.36 30.68
CA VAL A 451 18.13 3.50 29.86
C VAL A 451 17.10 4.38 30.59
N VAL A 452 16.16 3.77 31.33
CA VAL A 452 15.23 4.48 32.23
C VAL A 452 15.98 5.32 33.27
N LYS A 453 16.89 4.68 34.02
CA LYS A 453 17.64 5.29 35.13
C LYS A 453 18.53 6.43 34.65
N GLU A 454 19.33 6.17 33.63
CA GLU A 454 20.39 7.07 33.19
C GLU A 454 19.90 8.09 32.17
N GLN A 455 19.23 7.63 31.11
CA GLN A 455 19.06 8.39 29.87
C GLN A 455 17.70 9.06 29.74
N LEU A 456 16.61 8.46 30.24
CA LEU A 456 15.28 9.04 30.13
C LEU A 456 15.03 10.16 31.15
N ARG A 457 14.15 11.11 30.80
CA ARG A 457 13.68 12.18 31.69
C ARG A 457 12.56 11.72 32.62
N SER A 458 11.74 10.79 32.15
CA SER A 458 10.61 10.18 32.84
C SER A 458 10.25 8.86 32.15
N VAL A 459 9.63 7.93 32.87
CA VAL A 459 8.99 6.73 32.31
C VAL A 459 7.55 7.08 31.93
N HIS A 460 7.00 6.54 30.84
CA HIS A 460 5.58 6.67 30.58
C HIS A 460 4.79 5.78 31.57
N PRO A 461 3.78 6.30 32.30
CA PRO A 461 3.14 5.58 33.40
C PRO A 461 2.31 4.35 32.98
N ASP A 462 2.12 4.15 31.67
CA ASP A 462 1.40 3.01 31.09
C ASP A 462 2.32 1.97 30.44
N TRP A 463 3.62 2.20 30.39
CA TRP A 463 4.57 1.18 29.93
C TRP A 463 4.55 -0.03 30.86
N THR A 464 4.65 -1.22 30.27
CA THR A 464 4.55 -2.49 31.00
C THR A 464 5.93 -2.85 31.57
N GLN A 465 6.48 -1.96 32.39
CA GLN A 465 7.88 -1.99 32.82
C GLN A 465 8.24 -3.22 33.67
N ALA A 466 7.24 -3.82 34.34
CA ALA A 466 7.36 -5.06 35.11
C ALA A 466 7.57 -6.33 34.25
N ALA A 467 7.46 -6.24 32.93
CA ALA A 467 7.78 -7.34 32.00
C ALA A 467 9.28 -7.45 31.64
N TRP A 468 10.12 -6.52 32.13
CA TRP A 468 11.54 -6.54 31.80
C TRP A 468 12.34 -7.55 32.65
N PRO A 469 13.20 -8.41 32.07
CA PRO A 469 13.35 -8.72 30.64
C PRO A 469 12.48 -9.91 30.19
N ALA A 470 11.89 -10.67 31.12
CA ALA A 470 11.39 -12.03 30.89
C ALA A 470 10.30 -12.15 29.81
N ASP A 471 9.52 -11.09 29.57
CA ASP A 471 8.36 -11.12 28.68
C ASP A 471 8.54 -10.29 27.38
N ILE A 472 9.77 -9.84 27.10
CA ILE A 472 10.07 -9.09 25.87
C ILE A 472 10.10 -9.99 24.63
N MET A 473 9.62 -9.46 23.51
CA MET A 473 9.62 -10.13 22.22
C MET A 473 11.03 -10.14 21.62
N LEU A 474 11.57 -11.33 21.35
CA LEU A 474 12.81 -11.51 20.59
C LEU A 474 12.54 -11.78 19.11
N ASP A 475 13.43 -11.31 18.24
CA ASP A 475 13.42 -11.63 16.81
C ASP A 475 14.21 -12.90 16.47
N GLN A 476 14.26 -13.24 15.17
CA GLN A 476 14.89 -14.45 14.64
C GLN A 476 16.40 -14.57 14.92
N ARG A 477 17.08 -13.52 15.40
CA ARG A 477 18.48 -13.54 15.83
C ARG A 477 18.65 -13.69 17.34
N GLY A 478 17.55 -13.64 18.10
CA GLY A 478 17.55 -13.47 19.56
C GLY A 478 17.64 -12.01 20.00
N ASP A 479 17.69 -11.05 19.07
CA ASP A 479 17.73 -9.62 19.41
C ASP A 479 16.37 -9.13 19.94
N ARG A 480 16.37 -8.20 20.90
CA ARG A 480 15.14 -7.59 21.41
C ARG A 480 14.46 -6.76 20.32
N ARG A 481 13.17 -7.01 20.05
CA ARG A 481 12.38 -6.22 19.09
C ARG A 481 12.32 -4.77 19.56
N LYS A 482 12.73 -3.86 18.68
CA LYS A 482 12.67 -2.41 18.88
C LYS A 482 11.25 -1.90 18.63
N GLY A 483 10.71 -1.17 19.59
CA GLY A 483 9.40 -0.49 19.55
C GLY A 483 9.53 1.00 19.23
N TRP A 484 8.65 1.81 19.80
CA TRP A 484 8.71 3.27 19.71
C TRP A 484 10.05 3.81 20.24
N GLU A 485 10.55 4.93 19.68
CA GLU A 485 11.78 5.57 20.16
C GLU A 485 11.52 6.81 21.02
N VAL A 486 12.16 6.87 22.19
CA VAL A 486 12.07 8.01 23.10
C VAL A 486 13.38 8.78 23.16
N ARG A 487 13.28 10.12 23.14
CA ARG A 487 14.46 10.99 23.16
C ARG A 487 15.04 11.13 24.57
N GLY A 488 16.32 10.78 24.72
CA GLY A 488 17.07 10.86 25.97
C GLY A 488 17.42 12.29 26.41
N LYS A 489 17.98 12.40 27.61
CA LYS A 489 18.59 13.62 28.18
C LYS A 489 19.70 14.17 27.27
N ASP A 490 20.51 13.27 26.71
CA ASP A 490 21.60 13.54 25.78
C ASP A 490 21.14 13.88 24.34
N GLY A 491 19.83 13.81 24.09
CA GLY A 491 19.22 14.13 22.80
C GLY A 491 19.18 12.98 21.78
N LYS A 492 19.76 11.80 22.07
CA LYS A 492 19.66 10.60 21.21
C LYS A 492 18.28 9.95 21.30
N MET A 493 17.94 9.11 20.32
CA MET A 493 16.75 8.28 20.34
C MET A 493 17.06 6.90 20.93
N TYR A 494 16.19 6.42 21.81
CA TYR A 494 16.30 5.12 22.47
C TYR A 494 15.03 4.29 22.19
N PRO A 495 15.13 3.15 21.49
CA PRO A 495 13.98 2.29 21.24
C PRO A 495 13.55 1.55 22.51
N CYS A 496 12.24 1.59 22.80
CA CYS A 496 11.56 0.64 23.66
C CYS A 496 11.86 -0.80 23.21
N ALA A 497 11.76 -1.75 24.14
CA ALA A 497 11.46 -3.12 23.75
C ALA A 497 9.95 -3.26 23.48
N VAL A 498 9.61 -4.30 22.72
CA VAL A 498 8.22 -4.72 22.49
C VAL A 498 7.89 -5.90 23.43
N LEU A 499 6.76 -5.83 24.13
CA LEU A 499 6.18 -6.93 24.90
C LEU A 499 5.73 -8.05 23.95
N CYS A 500 5.94 -9.31 24.32
CA CYS A 500 5.33 -10.42 23.60
C CYS A 500 3.80 -10.38 23.79
N ASP A 501 3.01 -10.31 22.71
CA ASP A 501 1.54 -10.17 22.79
C ASP A 501 0.89 -11.27 23.66
N LYS A 502 1.46 -12.48 23.63
CA LYS A 502 1.13 -13.65 24.47
C LYS A 502 1.11 -13.37 25.97
N GLN A 503 1.79 -12.32 26.41
CA GLN A 503 1.96 -11.91 27.80
C GLN A 503 1.10 -10.67 28.15
N ALA A 504 0.56 -9.93 27.17
CA ALA A 504 -0.14 -8.67 27.40
C ALA A 504 -1.36 -8.81 28.34
N VAL A 505 -2.12 -9.90 28.20
CA VAL A 505 -3.37 -10.13 28.95
C VAL A 505 -3.14 -10.24 30.45
N LYS A 506 -2.01 -10.78 30.93
CA LYS A 506 -1.74 -10.92 32.37
C LYS A 506 -1.54 -9.57 33.05
N TYR A 507 -0.87 -8.64 32.39
CA TYR A 507 -0.67 -7.27 32.87
C TYR A 507 -1.96 -6.43 32.79
N ALA A 508 -2.81 -6.68 31.81
CA ALA A 508 -4.15 -6.09 31.76
C ALA A 508 -5.02 -6.55 32.94
N ALA A 509 -5.00 -7.86 33.24
CA ALA A 509 -5.76 -8.46 34.33
C ALA A 509 -5.28 -8.04 35.73
N GLU A 510 -4.02 -7.67 35.88
CA GLU A 510 -3.51 -7.03 37.10
C GLU A 510 -3.89 -5.53 37.15
N ARG A 511 -3.51 -4.76 36.11
CA ARG A 511 -3.60 -3.28 36.09
C ARG A 511 -5.03 -2.76 36.13
N VAL A 512 -5.90 -3.23 35.24
CA VAL A 512 -7.20 -2.58 35.00
C VAL A 512 -8.20 -2.85 36.13
N PRO A 513 -8.39 -4.10 36.61
CA PRO A 513 -9.26 -4.35 37.76
C PRO A 513 -8.76 -3.72 39.07
N ALA A 514 -7.45 -3.45 39.19
CA ALA A 514 -6.91 -2.70 40.33
C ALA A 514 -7.25 -1.20 40.25
N GLU A 515 -7.09 -0.57 39.08
CA GLU A 515 -7.42 0.85 38.86
C GLU A 515 -8.93 1.13 38.97
N LEU A 516 -9.78 0.26 38.41
CA LEU A 516 -11.23 0.44 38.41
C LEU A 516 -11.90 0.38 39.80
N LYS A 517 -11.18 -0.09 40.83
CA LYS A 517 -11.64 -0.02 42.23
C LYS A 517 -11.76 1.42 42.75
N THR A 518 -11.05 2.36 42.13
CA THR A 518 -11.02 3.77 42.55
C THR A 518 -11.34 4.73 41.41
N HIS A 519 -11.01 4.40 40.16
CA HIS A 519 -11.26 5.26 39.01
C HIS A 519 -12.39 4.69 38.15
N PRO A 520 -13.63 5.23 38.21
CA PRO A 520 -14.80 4.63 37.57
C PRO A 520 -14.89 4.91 36.05
N TYR A 521 -13.81 4.64 35.31
CA TYR A 521 -13.79 4.75 33.85
C TYR A 521 -14.81 3.78 33.24
N ARG A 522 -15.65 4.29 32.31
CA ARG A 522 -16.60 3.48 31.53
C ARG A 522 -15.99 2.95 30.22
N CYS A 523 -14.77 3.40 29.88
CA CYS A 523 -14.11 3.14 28.61
C CYS A 523 -12.58 2.99 28.77
N ARG A 524 -11.92 2.42 27.75
CA ARG A 524 -10.47 2.27 27.65
C ARG A 524 -10.02 2.38 26.20
N PHE A 525 -8.97 3.15 25.94
CA PHE A 525 -8.26 3.14 24.66
C PHE A 525 -7.00 2.26 24.79
N ILE A 526 -6.89 1.24 23.93
CA ILE A 526 -5.75 0.31 23.92
C ILE A 526 -4.86 0.65 22.73
N ASP A 527 -3.77 1.34 22.99
CA ASP A 527 -2.88 1.87 21.96
C ASP A 527 -2.12 0.78 21.19
N THR A 528 -1.69 1.07 19.95
CA THR A 528 -0.92 0.20 19.04
C THR A 528 -1.52 -1.16 18.66
N THR A 529 -2.62 -1.59 19.29
CA THR A 529 -3.02 -3.01 19.27
C THR A 529 -3.71 -3.43 17.96
N THR A 530 -4.32 -2.48 17.22
CA THR A 530 -4.76 -2.71 15.83
C THR A 530 -3.88 -2.03 14.77
N ALA A 531 -3.16 -0.96 15.12
CA ALA A 531 -2.25 -0.26 14.23
C ALA A 531 -0.97 -1.04 13.94
N ALA A 532 -0.28 -1.50 14.99
CA ALA A 532 1.04 -2.11 14.86
C ALA A 532 0.95 -3.54 14.30
N PRO A 533 1.96 -3.99 13.52
CA PRO A 533 1.94 -5.33 12.94
C PRO A 533 1.84 -6.45 13.99
N TRP A 534 1.22 -7.55 13.58
CA TRP A 534 1.37 -8.84 14.23
C TRP A 534 2.80 -9.33 14.00
N ARG A 535 3.45 -9.81 15.06
CA ARG A 535 4.90 -10.06 15.08
C ARG A 535 5.21 -11.44 15.62
N GLU A 536 6.28 -12.02 15.11
CA GLU A 536 6.80 -13.28 15.62
C GLU A 536 7.72 -13.06 16.81
N CYS A 537 7.52 -13.86 17.86
CA CYS A 537 8.43 -14.00 18.99
C CYS A 537 9.28 -15.27 18.85
N TYR A 538 10.56 -15.17 19.17
CA TYR A 538 11.53 -16.26 19.21
C TYR A 538 12.10 -16.51 20.61
N HIS A 539 11.54 -15.88 21.66
CA HIS A 539 11.90 -16.17 23.04
C HIS A 539 11.55 -17.64 23.38
N PRO A 540 12.44 -18.42 24.02
CA PRO A 540 12.24 -19.86 24.22
C PRO A 540 10.99 -20.20 25.06
N ASP A 541 10.69 -19.38 26.08
CA ASP A 541 9.55 -19.63 26.99
C ASP A 541 8.20 -19.17 26.42
N HIS A 542 8.20 -18.29 25.40
CA HIS A 542 6.98 -17.77 24.78
C HIS A 542 7.13 -17.53 23.28
N PRO A 543 7.50 -18.56 22.50
CA PRO A 543 7.51 -18.48 21.04
C PRO A 543 6.10 -18.20 20.53
N MET A 544 6.03 -17.47 19.41
CA MET A 544 4.78 -16.98 18.85
C MET A 544 4.93 -16.72 17.34
N THR A 545 3.93 -17.14 16.56
CA THR A 545 3.73 -16.81 15.13
C THR A 545 2.93 -15.50 14.95
N ARG A 546 2.85 -14.94 13.73
CA ARG A 546 1.97 -13.78 13.47
C ARG A 546 0.49 -14.10 13.75
N GLY A 547 0.02 -15.30 13.40
CA GLY A 547 -1.35 -15.74 13.67
C GLY A 547 -1.69 -15.87 15.16
N GLU A 548 -0.72 -16.24 15.99
CA GLU A 548 -0.85 -16.18 17.45
C GLU A 548 -0.75 -14.75 18.00
N SER A 549 0.12 -13.90 17.45
CA SER A 549 0.19 -12.48 17.81
C SER A 549 -1.16 -11.79 17.55
N ARG A 550 -1.79 -12.04 16.39
CA ARG A 550 -3.19 -11.68 16.12
C ARG A 550 -4.11 -12.21 17.22
N ARG A 551 -4.08 -13.51 17.52
CA ARG A 551 -4.96 -14.11 18.53
C ARG A 551 -4.83 -13.43 19.90
N TRP A 552 -3.61 -13.15 20.35
CA TRP A 552 -3.36 -12.54 21.66
C TRP A 552 -3.66 -11.04 21.71
N LYS A 553 -3.40 -10.29 20.63
CA LYS A 553 -3.90 -8.91 20.48
C LYS A 553 -5.42 -8.85 20.52
N MET A 554 -6.10 -9.78 19.85
CA MET A 554 -7.56 -9.87 19.90
C MET A 554 -8.07 -10.33 21.27
N GLU A 555 -7.36 -11.23 21.97
CA GLU A 555 -7.69 -11.66 23.32
C GLU A 555 -7.56 -10.52 24.35
N LEU A 556 -6.56 -9.64 24.21
CA LEU A 556 -6.46 -8.41 25.00
C LEU A 556 -7.68 -7.51 24.81
N LEU A 557 -8.11 -7.31 23.55
CA LEU A 557 -9.29 -6.51 23.24
C LEU A 557 -10.59 -7.20 23.71
N ARG A 558 -10.66 -8.53 23.64
CA ARG A 558 -11.77 -9.35 24.17
C ARG A 558 -11.88 -9.20 25.69
N TYR A 559 -10.76 -9.31 26.40
CA TYR A 559 -10.68 -9.14 27.85
C TYR A 559 -11.24 -7.77 28.28
N MET A 560 -10.75 -6.68 27.69
CA MET A 560 -11.21 -5.32 28.00
C MET A 560 -12.71 -5.11 27.73
N SER A 561 -13.22 -5.66 26.62
CA SER A 561 -14.58 -5.41 26.15
C SER A 561 -15.65 -6.33 26.75
N GLN A 562 -15.28 -7.56 27.16
CA GLN A 562 -16.24 -8.61 27.55
C GLN A 562 -16.09 -9.04 29.01
N ASP A 563 -14.85 -9.15 29.50
CA ASP A 563 -14.57 -9.61 30.86
C ASP A 563 -14.57 -8.43 31.84
N VAL A 564 -13.87 -7.34 31.48
CA VAL A 564 -13.87 -6.07 32.23
C VAL A 564 -15.09 -5.20 31.87
N ARG A 565 -15.76 -5.48 30.74
CA ARG A 565 -16.97 -4.79 30.24
C ARG A 565 -16.83 -3.27 30.06
N LEU A 566 -15.64 -2.80 29.69
CA LEU A 566 -15.47 -1.40 29.29
C LEU A 566 -15.94 -1.21 27.84
N VAL A 567 -16.30 0.02 27.47
CA VAL A 567 -16.21 0.41 26.06
C VAL A 567 -14.72 0.41 25.68
N THR A 568 -14.39 -0.02 24.47
CA THR A 568 -12.98 -0.28 24.08
C THR A 568 -12.70 0.31 22.72
N GLY A 569 -11.67 1.14 22.61
CA GLY A 569 -11.11 1.62 21.34
C GLY A 569 -9.66 1.18 21.16
N SER A 570 -9.15 1.31 19.94
CA SER A 570 -7.73 1.07 19.62
C SER A 570 -7.27 1.94 18.43
N GLU A 571 -5.96 2.06 18.26
CA GLU A 571 -5.28 2.86 17.24
C GLU A 571 -5.43 2.27 15.83
N THR A 572 -5.57 3.14 14.82
CA THR A 572 -5.89 2.80 13.43
C THR A 572 -7.09 1.87 13.40
N GLY A 573 -7.00 0.68 12.79
CA GLY A 573 -8.03 -0.35 12.86
C GLY A 573 -7.64 -1.62 12.13
N HIS A 574 -8.41 -2.69 12.32
CA HIS A 574 -8.27 -3.95 11.59
C HIS A 574 -9.58 -4.75 11.67
N ASP A 575 -9.95 -5.44 10.60
CA ASP A 575 -11.12 -6.33 10.55
C ASP A 575 -11.17 -7.36 11.70
N ALA A 576 -10.03 -7.96 12.05
CA ALA A 576 -9.87 -8.93 13.12
C ALA A 576 -10.36 -8.41 14.49
N ALA A 577 -10.33 -7.09 14.71
CA ALA A 577 -10.75 -6.46 15.95
C ALA A 577 -12.24 -6.07 15.98
N VAL A 578 -12.95 -6.15 14.86
CA VAL A 578 -14.39 -5.82 14.76
C VAL A 578 -15.27 -6.58 15.77
N PRO A 579 -15.00 -7.84 16.18
CA PRO A 579 -15.77 -8.50 17.25
C PRO A 579 -15.56 -7.94 18.67
N PHE A 580 -14.50 -7.14 18.89
CA PHE A 580 -13.96 -6.80 20.21
C PHE A 580 -13.94 -5.29 20.51
N VAL A 581 -13.59 -4.44 19.53
CA VAL A 581 -13.60 -2.98 19.73
C VAL A 581 -14.97 -2.35 19.43
N HIS A 582 -15.15 -1.13 19.91
CA HIS A 582 -16.34 -0.31 19.77
C HIS A 582 -16.09 0.94 18.91
N TYR A 583 -14.88 1.48 18.95
CA TYR A 583 -14.41 2.54 18.05
C TYR A 583 -12.95 2.30 17.64
N PHE A 584 -12.54 3.07 16.64
CA PHE A 584 -11.19 3.12 16.08
C PHE A 584 -10.76 4.58 16.02
N GLU A 585 -9.48 4.86 16.25
CA GLU A 585 -8.92 6.21 16.18
C GLU A 585 -7.75 6.26 15.20
N GLY A 586 -7.88 7.06 14.13
CA GLY A 586 -6.82 7.27 13.15
C GLY A 586 -7.08 6.74 11.73
N MET A 587 -8.13 5.95 11.50
CA MET A 587 -8.43 5.33 10.18
C MET A 587 -8.66 6.32 9.01
N LEU A 588 -8.70 7.63 9.25
CA LEU A 588 -8.86 8.67 8.23
C LEU A 588 -7.68 9.66 8.18
N SER A 589 -6.62 9.45 8.96
CA SER A 589 -5.68 10.54 9.32
C SER A 589 -4.23 10.12 9.57
N LEU A 590 -3.80 8.97 9.04
CA LEU A 590 -2.47 8.37 9.27
C LEU A 590 -1.81 7.94 7.95
#